data_AF-A0A323VDS0-F1
#
_entry.id   AF-A0A323VDS0-F1
#
_cell.length_a   1.000
_cell.length_b   1.000
_cell.length_c   1.000
_cell.angle_alpha   90.00
_cell.angle_beta   90.00
_cell.angle_gamma   90.00
#
_symmetry.space_group_name_H-M   'P 1'
#
loop_
_entity.id
_entity.type
_entity.pdbx_description
1 polymer ?
#
loop_
_entity_poly.entity_id
_entity_poly.type
_entity_poly.pdbx_seq_one_letter_code
_entity_poly.pdbx_strand_id
1 'polypeptide(L)'
;MSTSTPLAPPTGAPSSLRAGLRHPVALTRWFSRAYLTPGEPGRPTTQQELRWIYSAWLLAFALKMVGSSWDVSWHFRWLRDDLAPPHLLNSAGTALVVALVLFSSYTGRGVDRRALRLMQAGIGTFLVAIPVDLVNHRVNGLDITSWSPSHALLYLGTAIMLAGALRGWWLYAAPGRVRALVSLGLWLFFVENVLFPNQHQEYGVLSLADHRAGRTTAEPQLLDFAASQGQSPEQFMLPVPSWVHPAWLVCAGLLALVVARRTVGLRWTATAVAGTYLAYRAVSWVLLTSTGFPPSVLPVMLLAGAVLVDLAVTARVPGWLAALPV
;
A
#
# COMPACT_ATOMS: atom_id res chain seq x y z
N MET A 1 -25.65 -8.72 -57.17
CA MET A 1 -25.70 -7.50 -56.34
C MET A 1 -25.86 -7.90 -54.88
N SER A 2 -24.83 -7.72 -54.07
CA SER A 2 -24.92 -7.29 -52.67
C SER A 2 -23.49 -7.11 -52.18
N THR A 3 -22.92 -5.93 -52.42
CA THR A 3 -21.66 -5.53 -51.78
C THR A 3 -22.00 -5.16 -50.35
N SER A 4 -21.73 -6.08 -49.42
CA SER A 4 -21.75 -5.79 -47.99
C SER A 4 -20.66 -4.76 -47.70
N THR A 5 -21.07 -3.50 -47.56
CA THR A 5 -20.19 -2.46 -47.03
C THR A 5 -19.79 -2.89 -45.61
N PRO A 6 -18.49 -3.01 -45.28
CA PRO A 6 -18.09 -3.27 -43.92
C PRO A 6 -18.56 -2.09 -43.06
N LEU A 7 -19.39 -2.38 -42.05
CA LEU A 7 -19.77 -1.43 -41.03
C LEU A 7 -18.51 -0.76 -40.47
N ALA A 8 -18.40 0.56 -40.65
CA ALA A 8 -17.36 1.35 -40.01
C ALA A 8 -17.38 1.04 -38.50
N PRO A 9 -16.22 0.69 -37.89
CA PRO A 9 -16.20 0.41 -36.47
C PRO A 9 -16.67 1.66 -35.71
N PRO A 10 -17.54 1.52 -34.69
CA PRO A 10 -18.08 2.66 -33.96
C PRO A 10 -16.93 3.46 -33.36
N THR A 11 -16.78 4.70 -33.82
CA THR A 11 -15.78 5.68 -33.37
C THR A 11 -16.22 6.43 -32.10
N GLY A 12 -17.44 6.18 -31.62
CA GLY A 12 -18.00 6.80 -30.43
C GLY A 12 -17.57 6.12 -29.13
N ALA A 13 -17.53 6.90 -28.04
CA ALA A 13 -17.38 6.37 -26.70
C ALA A 13 -18.49 5.35 -26.40
N PRO A 14 -18.21 4.29 -25.61
CA PRO A 14 -19.24 3.36 -25.17
C PRO A 14 -20.34 4.12 -24.41
N SER A 15 -21.60 3.83 -24.73
CA SER A 15 -22.76 4.49 -24.10
C SER A 15 -22.87 4.21 -22.60
N SER A 16 -22.24 3.14 -22.13
CA SER A 16 -22.12 2.78 -20.71
C SER A 16 -20.93 1.85 -20.47
N LEU A 17 -20.49 1.73 -19.21
CA LEU A 17 -19.46 0.76 -18.82
C LEU A 17 -19.86 -0.68 -19.19
N ARG A 18 -21.13 -1.07 -18.93
CA ARG A 18 -21.64 -2.40 -19.25
C ARG A 18 -21.60 -2.69 -20.75
N ALA A 19 -21.93 -1.70 -21.59
CA ALA A 19 -21.84 -1.84 -23.04
C ALA A 19 -20.37 -1.98 -23.51
N GLY A 20 -19.46 -1.21 -22.91
CA GLY A 20 -18.02 -1.33 -23.18
C GLY A 20 -17.46 -2.71 -22.79
N LEU A 21 -17.81 -3.23 -21.61
CA LEU A 21 -17.34 -4.52 -21.12
C LEU A 21 -17.82 -5.71 -21.96
N ARG A 22 -18.97 -5.58 -22.66
CA ARG A 22 -19.44 -6.59 -23.62
C ARG A 22 -18.64 -6.63 -24.92
N HIS A 23 -17.90 -5.55 -25.22
CA HIS A 23 -17.06 -5.43 -26.42
C HIS A 23 -15.64 -4.96 -26.04
N PRO A 24 -14.87 -5.79 -25.31
CA PRO A 24 -13.61 -5.38 -24.69
C PRO A 24 -12.57 -4.87 -25.71
N VAL A 25 -12.50 -5.49 -26.90
CA VAL A 25 -11.58 -5.03 -27.97
C VAL A 25 -11.95 -3.64 -28.46
N ALA A 26 -13.24 -3.35 -28.67
CA ALA A 26 -13.71 -2.05 -29.10
C ALA A 26 -13.48 -0.99 -28.01
N LEU A 27 -13.74 -1.34 -26.75
CA LEU A 27 -13.47 -0.49 -25.59
C LEU A 27 -11.98 -0.12 -25.50
N THR A 28 -11.08 -1.09 -25.63
CA THR A 28 -9.62 -0.85 -25.58
C THR A 28 -9.16 0.01 -26.76
N ARG A 29 -9.67 -0.23 -27.97
CA ARG A 29 -9.35 0.60 -29.15
C ARG A 29 -9.82 2.04 -28.98
N TRP A 30 -11.04 2.23 -28.48
CA TRP A 30 -11.56 3.57 -28.17
C TRP A 30 -10.72 4.25 -27.10
N PHE A 31 -10.45 3.57 -25.97
CA PHE A 31 -9.66 4.12 -24.88
C PHE A 31 -8.26 4.53 -25.36
N SER A 32 -7.62 3.67 -26.14
CA SER A 32 -6.30 3.95 -26.74
C SER A 32 -6.33 5.22 -27.58
N ARG A 33 -7.28 5.34 -28.51
CA ARG A 33 -7.42 6.53 -29.37
C ARG A 33 -7.73 7.81 -28.58
N ALA A 34 -8.55 7.71 -27.53
CA ALA A 34 -9.00 8.86 -26.75
C ALA A 34 -7.95 9.34 -25.73
N TYR A 35 -7.23 8.41 -25.08
CA TYR A 35 -6.41 8.72 -23.90
C TYR A 35 -4.93 8.37 -24.05
N LEU A 36 -4.55 7.39 -24.89
CA LEU A 36 -3.16 7.00 -25.13
C LEU A 36 -2.54 7.80 -26.27
N THR A 37 -2.40 9.10 -26.06
CA THR A 37 -1.63 9.99 -26.95
C THR A 37 -0.37 10.48 -26.23
N PRO A 38 0.81 10.49 -26.88
CA PRO A 38 2.05 11.01 -26.30
C PRO A 38 1.86 12.42 -25.75
N GLY A 39 2.47 12.71 -24.59
CA GLY A 39 2.42 14.05 -24.01
C GLY A 39 3.42 14.25 -22.88
N GLU A 40 3.66 15.52 -22.56
CA GLU A 40 4.58 15.91 -21.48
C GLU A 40 3.86 15.99 -20.12
N PRO A 41 4.57 15.72 -19.00
CA PRO A 41 4.02 15.87 -17.66
C PRO A 41 3.48 17.28 -17.44
N GLY A 42 2.30 17.36 -16.84
CA GLY A 42 1.54 18.61 -16.66
C GLY A 42 0.55 18.90 -17.77
N ARG A 43 0.31 17.93 -18.67
CA ARG A 43 -0.73 18.00 -19.68
C ARG A 43 -2.09 18.34 -19.06
N PRO A 44 -2.86 19.26 -19.65
CA PRO A 44 -4.22 19.57 -19.21
C PRO A 44 -5.03 18.28 -19.02
N THR A 45 -5.56 18.11 -17.81
CA THR A 45 -6.32 16.93 -17.42
C THR A 45 -7.59 17.44 -16.74
N THR A 46 -8.74 17.03 -17.26
CA THR A 46 -10.03 17.42 -16.68
C THR A 46 -10.20 16.80 -15.29
N GLN A 47 -11.06 17.39 -14.46
CA GLN A 47 -11.33 16.85 -13.11
C GLN A 47 -11.91 15.43 -13.15
N GLN A 48 -12.65 15.08 -14.20
CA GLN A 48 -13.19 13.74 -14.39
C GLN A 48 -12.09 12.73 -14.70
N GLU A 49 -11.21 13.03 -15.66
CA GLU A 49 -10.05 12.20 -15.98
C GLU A 49 -9.13 12.02 -14.76
N LEU A 50 -8.87 13.11 -14.04
CA LEU A 50 -8.07 13.07 -12.82
C LEU A 50 -8.69 12.13 -11.78
N ARG A 51 -10.00 12.22 -11.54
CA ARG A 51 -10.69 11.31 -10.60
C ARG A 51 -10.57 9.86 -11.04
N TRP A 52 -10.66 9.54 -12.34
CA TRP A 52 -10.48 8.17 -12.82
C TRP A 52 -9.06 7.66 -12.59
N ILE A 53 -8.06 8.46 -12.94
CA ILE A 53 -6.64 8.13 -12.73
C ILE A 53 -6.37 7.86 -11.25
N TYR A 54 -6.84 8.74 -10.36
CA TYR A 54 -6.60 8.60 -8.92
C TYR A 54 -7.49 7.56 -8.24
N SER A 55 -8.67 7.25 -8.78
CA SER A 55 -9.45 6.10 -8.33
C SER A 55 -8.72 4.79 -8.65
N ALA A 56 -8.06 4.71 -9.81
CA ALA A 56 -7.22 3.57 -10.15
C ALA A 56 -5.98 3.47 -9.25
N TRP A 57 -5.34 4.59 -8.89
CA TRP A 57 -4.28 4.59 -7.87
C TRP A 57 -4.78 4.08 -6.51
N LEU A 58 -5.93 4.58 -6.04
CA LEU A 58 -6.54 4.12 -4.79
C LEU A 58 -6.86 2.62 -4.84
N LEU A 59 -7.40 2.13 -5.95
CA LEU A 59 -7.66 0.71 -6.15
C LEU A 59 -6.36 -0.11 -6.13
N ALA A 60 -5.31 0.36 -6.82
CA ALA A 60 -4.03 -0.34 -6.87
C ALA A 60 -3.43 -0.50 -5.48
N PHE A 61 -3.42 0.57 -4.69
CA PHE A 61 -2.91 0.52 -3.31
C PHE A 61 -3.85 -0.21 -2.35
N ALA A 62 -5.17 -0.20 -2.58
CA ALA A 62 -6.09 -1.03 -1.81
C ALA A 62 -5.82 -2.52 -2.01
N LEU A 63 -5.62 -2.96 -3.27
CA LEU A 63 -5.26 -4.34 -3.57
C LEU A 63 -3.94 -4.72 -2.88
N LYS A 64 -2.94 -3.84 -2.91
CA LYS A 64 -1.67 -4.06 -2.21
C LYS A 64 -1.84 -4.10 -0.69
N MET A 65 -2.58 -3.17 -0.09
CA MET A 65 -2.81 -3.11 1.36
C MET A 65 -3.53 -4.38 1.87
N VAL A 66 -4.58 -4.81 1.17
CA VAL A 66 -5.31 -6.04 1.52
C VAL A 66 -4.43 -7.27 1.30
N GLY A 67 -3.74 -7.33 0.16
CA GLY A 67 -2.85 -8.43 -0.18
C GLY A 67 -1.73 -8.57 0.84
N SER A 68 -1.03 -7.49 1.16
CA SER A 68 0.09 -7.46 2.10
C SER A 68 -0.34 -7.80 3.52
N SER A 69 -1.45 -7.24 4.01
CA SER A 69 -1.93 -7.53 5.37
C SER A 69 -2.35 -8.99 5.53
N TRP A 70 -2.92 -9.59 4.47
CA TRP A 70 -3.19 -11.03 4.45
C TRP A 70 -1.89 -11.84 4.34
N ASP A 71 -0.93 -11.39 3.54
CA ASP A 71 0.36 -12.06 3.32
C ASP A 71 1.15 -12.27 4.61
N VAL A 72 1.21 -11.26 5.49
CA VAL A 72 1.90 -11.43 6.80
C VAL A 72 1.25 -12.56 7.59
N SER A 73 -0.09 -12.57 7.68
CA SER A 73 -0.82 -13.62 8.39
C SER A 73 -0.61 -15.00 7.74
N TRP A 74 -0.54 -15.04 6.40
CA TRP A 74 -0.26 -16.24 5.63
C TRP A 74 1.08 -16.86 6.01
N HIS A 75 2.15 -16.07 6.06
CA HIS A 75 3.48 -16.59 6.38
C HIS A 75 3.68 -16.96 7.86
N PHE A 76 2.80 -16.53 8.76
CA PHE A 76 2.75 -17.05 10.13
C PHE A 76 1.99 -18.38 10.25
N ARG A 77 1.26 -18.79 9.20
CA ARG A 77 0.49 -20.04 9.16
C ARG A 77 1.14 -21.09 8.25
N TRP A 78 1.54 -20.70 7.06
CA TRP A 78 2.01 -21.59 6.01
C TRP A 78 3.40 -21.23 5.53
N LEU A 79 4.13 -22.26 5.09
CA LEU A 79 5.32 -22.08 4.31
C LEU A 79 4.95 -21.49 2.94
N ARG A 80 5.73 -20.52 2.47
CA ARG A 80 5.49 -19.75 1.24
C ARG A 80 5.08 -20.65 0.06
N ASP A 81 4.05 -20.20 -0.65
CA ASP A 81 3.65 -20.68 -1.98
C ASP A 81 3.68 -19.48 -2.95
N ASP A 82 4.34 -19.60 -4.10
CA ASP A 82 4.47 -18.51 -5.09
C ASP A 82 3.12 -18.09 -5.71
N LEU A 83 2.09 -18.95 -5.61
CA LEU A 83 0.73 -18.67 -6.05
C LEU A 83 -0.23 -18.48 -4.87
N ALA A 84 0.29 -18.17 -3.68
CA ALA A 84 -0.54 -17.88 -2.52
C ALA A 84 -1.57 -16.78 -2.88
N PRO A 85 -2.85 -16.97 -2.54
CA PRO A 85 -3.89 -15.96 -2.77
C PRO A 85 -3.52 -14.50 -2.38
N PRO A 86 -2.84 -14.22 -1.24
CA PRO A 86 -2.36 -12.86 -0.95
C PRO A 86 -1.35 -12.31 -1.98
N HIS A 87 -0.48 -13.17 -2.54
CA HIS A 87 0.49 -12.78 -3.58
C HIS A 87 -0.19 -12.41 -4.88
N LEU A 88 -1.27 -13.12 -5.25
CA LEU A 88 -2.05 -12.79 -6.43
C LEU A 88 -2.68 -11.39 -6.30
N LEU A 89 -3.19 -11.05 -5.12
CA LEU A 89 -3.78 -9.74 -4.86
C LEU A 89 -2.72 -8.62 -4.90
N ASN A 90 -1.56 -8.86 -4.28
CA ASN A 90 -0.39 -7.96 -4.35
C ASN A 90 0.12 -7.77 -5.78
N SER A 91 0.17 -8.86 -6.55
CA SER A 91 0.59 -8.86 -7.96
C SER A 91 -0.37 -8.08 -8.84
N ALA A 92 -1.69 -8.24 -8.63
CA ALA A 92 -2.71 -7.47 -9.33
C ALA A 92 -2.58 -5.96 -9.02
N GLY A 93 -2.39 -5.59 -7.75
CA GLY A 93 -2.14 -4.20 -7.36
C GLY A 93 -0.85 -3.65 -7.99
N THR A 94 0.22 -4.45 -8.02
CA THR A 94 1.50 -4.06 -8.63
C THR A 94 1.39 -3.88 -10.14
N ALA A 95 0.72 -4.79 -10.85
CA ALA A 95 0.45 -4.68 -12.29
C ALA A 95 -0.32 -3.39 -12.61
N LEU A 96 -1.33 -3.04 -11.79
CA LEU A 96 -2.08 -1.80 -11.94
C LEU A 96 -1.20 -0.56 -11.70
N VAL A 97 -0.34 -0.56 -10.67
CA VAL A 97 0.64 0.52 -10.45
C VAL A 97 1.57 0.68 -11.65
N VAL A 98 2.14 -0.41 -12.15
CA VAL A 98 3.01 -0.38 -13.34
C VAL A 98 2.28 0.23 -14.54
N ALA A 99 1.04 -0.22 -14.80
CA ALA A 99 0.21 0.33 -15.87
C ALA A 99 -0.05 1.84 -15.67
N LEU A 100 -0.31 2.30 -14.45
CA LEU A 100 -0.54 3.71 -14.14
C LEU A 100 0.72 4.57 -14.32
N VAL A 101 1.89 4.06 -13.94
CA VAL A 101 3.16 4.76 -14.16
C VAL A 101 3.48 4.82 -15.65
N LEU A 102 3.30 3.74 -16.40
CA LEU A 102 3.47 3.73 -17.86
C LEU A 102 2.51 4.70 -18.55
N PHE A 103 1.23 4.68 -18.16
CA PHE A 103 0.22 5.61 -18.65
C PHE A 103 0.61 7.06 -18.40
N SER A 104 1.01 7.39 -17.17
CA SER A 104 1.37 8.76 -16.79
C SER A 104 2.69 9.19 -17.45
N SER A 105 3.62 8.26 -17.65
CA SER A 105 4.89 8.50 -18.36
C SER A 105 4.67 8.78 -19.84
N TYR A 106 3.75 8.04 -20.48
CA TYR A 106 3.48 8.18 -21.91
C TYR A 106 2.61 9.40 -22.22
N THR A 107 1.59 9.66 -21.39
CA THR A 107 0.56 10.67 -21.70
C THR A 107 0.78 12.02 -21.02
N GLY A 108 1.54 12.05 -19.91
CA GLY A 108 1.74 13.22 -19.07
C GLY A 108 0.51 13.69 -18.27
N ARG A 109 -0.58 12.90 -18.26
CA ARG A 109 -1.86 13.27 -17.63
C ARG A 109 -1.84 13.10 -16.10
N GLY A 110 -2.46 14.04 -15.39
CA GLY A 110 -2.73 13.95 -13.95
C GLY A 110 -1.50 14.08 -13.02
N VAL A 111 -0.33 14.42 -13.56
CA VAL A 111 0.93 14.51 -12.82
C VAL A 111 1.81 15.63 -13.35
N ASP A 112 2.62 16.25 -12.49
CA ASP A 112 3.71 17.13 -12.90
C ASP A 112 5.02 16.34 -13.05
N ARG A 113 6.06 16.97 -13.59
CA ARG A 113 7.37 16.31 -13.80
C ARG A 113 7.96 15.73 -12.51
N ARG A 114 7.77 16.40 -11.37
CA ARG A 114 8.30 15.92 -10.08
C ARG A 114 7.49 14.74 -9.56
N ALA A 115 6.15 14.79 -9.60
CA ALA A 115 5.29 13.68 -9.23
C ALA A 115 5.60 12.44 -10.09
N LEU A 116 5.74 12.61 -11.41
CA LEU A 116 6.06 11.52 -12.30
C LEU A 116 7.43 10.90 -11.97
N ARG A 117 8.46 11.71 -11.73
CA ARG A 117 9.79 11.19 -11.35
C ARG A 117 9.76 10.43 -10.04
N LEU A 118 9.00 10.87 -9.06
CA LEU A 118 8.80 10.11 -7.81
C LEU A 118 8.10 8.78 -8.11
N MET A 119 7.02 8.78 -8.89
CA MET A 119 6.34 7.53 -9.29
C MET A 119 7.28 6.56 -10.03
N GLN A 120 8.09 7.07 -10.97
CA GLN A 120 9.07 6.29 -11.74
C GLN A 120 10.20 5.75 -10.86
N ALA A 121 10.78 6.59 -10.00
CA ALA A 121 11.82 6.17 -9.07
C ALA A 121 11.27 5.11 -8.10
N GLY A 122 10.09 5.35 -7.53
CA GLY A 122 9.47 4.43 -6.59
C GLY A 122 9.12 3.07 -7.22
N ILE A 123 8.55 3.04 -8.44
CA ILE A 123 8.28 1.75 -9.11
C ILE A 123 9.59 1.08 -9.55
N GLY A 124 10.60 1.83 -9.96
CA GLY A 124 11.93 1.31 -10.28
C GLY A 124 12.56 0.62 -9.07
N THR A 125 12.58 1.28 -7.91
CA THR A 125 13.04 0.70 -6.64
C THR A 125 12.24 -0.55 -6.28
N PHE A 126 10.91 -0.50 -6.39
CA PHE A 126 10.04 -1.65 -6.10
C PHE A 126 10.34 -2.85 -7.00
N LEU A 127 10.46 -2.63 -8.32
CA LEU A 127 10.70 -3.71 -9.28
C LEU A 127 12.10 -4.30 -9.17
N VAL A 128 13.11 -3.52 -8.77
CA VAL A 128 14.45 -4.03 -8.44
C VAL A 128 14.45 -4.83 -7.14
N ALA A 129 13.61 -4.44 -6.17
CA ALA A 129 13.50 -5.16 -4.91
C ALA A 129 12.98 -6.59 -5.09
N ILE A 130 12.09 -6.86 -6.04
CA ILE A 130 11.54 -8.21 -6.30
C ILE A 130 12.62 -9.27 -6.57
N PRO A 131 13.52 -9.12 -7.56
CA PRO A 131 14.58 -10.11 -7.79
C PRO A 131 15.61 -10.13 -6.66
N VAL A 132 15.89 -9.00 -6.02
CA VAL A 132 16.78 -8.94 -4.84
C VAL A 132 16.20 -9.77 -3.70
N ASP A 133 14.90 -9.68 -3.47
CA ASP A 133 14.16 -10.44 -2.47
C ASP A 133 14.19 -11.93 -2.78
N LEU A 134 13.92 -12.31 -4.04
CA LEU A 134 14.02 -13.71 -4.47
C LEU A 134 15.42 -14.30 -4.27
N VAL A 135 16.48 -13.53 -4.56
CA VAL A 135 17.86 -13.94 -4.28
C VAL A 135 18.12 -14.04 -2.79
N ASN A 136 17.66 -13.08 -1.99
CA ASN A 136 17.79 -13.09 -0.55
C ASN A 136 17.16 -14.38 0.04
N HIS A 137 15.96 -14.76 -0.40
CA HIS A 137 15.33 -16.00 0.06
C HIS A 137 16.08 -17.27 -0.35
N ARG A 138 16.76 -17.25 -1.51
CA ARG A 138 17.55 -18.41 -1.98
C ARG A 138 18.86 -18.56 -1.23
N VAL A 139 19.49 -17.45 -0.84
CA VAL A 139 20.82 -17.45 -0.21
C VAL A 139 20.73 -17.56 1.31
N ASN A 140 19.83 -16.80 1.94
CA ASN A 140 19.74 -16.67 3.39
C ASN A 140 18.60 -17.51 4.00
N GLY A 141 17.96 -18.36 3.19
CA GLY A 141 16.76 -19.09 3.57
C GLY A 141 15.49 -18.25 3.44
N LEU A 142 14.33 -18.86 3.68
CA LEU A 142 13.03 -18.19 3.52
C LEU A 142 12.87 -17.05 4.55
N ASP A 143 13.29 -15.88 4.15
CA ASP A 143 13.16 -14.65 4.93
C ASP A 143 11.71 -14.16 5.03
N ILE A 144 10.92 -14.70 5.95
CA ILE A 144 9.55 -14.24 6.22
C ILE A 144 9.54 -12.87 6.95
N THR A 145 10.70 -12.29 7.29
CA THR A 145 10.70 -11.02 8.01
C THR A 145 10.36 -9.85 7.11
N SER A 146 9.34 -9.09 7.51
CA SER A 146 9.03 -7.78 6.94
C SER A 146 10.11 -6.72 7.24
N TRP A 147 11.16 -7.05 7.99
CA TRP A 147 12.25 -6.15 8.34
C TRP A 147 13.51 -6.34 7.51
N SER A 148 13.52 -7.30 6.59
CA SER A 148 14.70 -7.52 5.77
C SER A 148 15.02 -6.29 4.90
N PRO A 149 16.30 -6.10 4.50
CA PRO A 149 16.66 -5.05 3.57
C PRO A 149 15.92 -5.14 2.22
N SER A 150 15.62 -6.35 1.73
CA SER A 150 14.87 -6.54 0.48
C SER A 150 13.42 -6.07 0.62
N HIS A 151 12.75 -6.42 1.73
CA HIS A 151 11.41 -5.94 2.05
C HIS A 151 11.38 -4.42 2.27
N ALA A 152 12.39 -3.86 2.95
CA ALA A 152 12.52 -2.42 3.14
C ALA A 152 12.55 -1.65 1.81
N LEU A 153 13.19 -2.20 0.77
CA LEU A 153 13.17 -1.60 -0.57
C LEU A 153 11.76 -1.63 -1.20
N LEU A 154 10.96 -2.68 -0.97
CA LEU A 154 9.57 -2.74 -1.43
C LEU A 154 8.72 -1.64 -0.79
N TYR A 155 8.81 -1.45 0.53
CA TYR A 155 8.04 -0.40 1.21
C TYR A 155 8.58 1.00 0.92
N LEU A 156 9.90 1.16 0.75
CA LEU A 156 10.50 2.42 0.34
C LEU A 156 10.06 2.84 -1.06
N GLY A 157 10.13 1.93 -2.03
CA GLY A 157 9.64 2.17 -3.39
C GLY A 157 8.17 2.56 -3.38
N THR A 158 7.34 1.85 -2.59
CA THR A 158 5.93 2.16 -2.41
C THR A 158 5.69 3.53 -1.78
N ALA A 159 6.45 3.91 -0.74
CA ALA A 159 6.36 5.23 -0.12
C ALA A 159 6.70 6.36 -1.10
N ILE A 160 7.76 6.19 -1.91
CA ILE A 160 8.16 7.17 -2.93
C ILE A 160 7.06 7.31 -4.01
N MET A 161 6.46 6.20 -4.45
CA MET A 161 5.33 6.23 -5.39
C MET A 161 4.12 6.98 -4.81
N LEU A 162 3.74 6.67 -3.57
CA LEU A 162 2.65 7.34 -2.87
C LEU A 162 2.92 8.83 -2.69
N ALA A 163 4.16 9.24 -2.40
CA ALA A 163 4.54 10.65 -2.36
C ALA A 163 4.33 11.34 -3.72
N GLY A 164 4.65 10.65 -4.82
CA GLY A 164 4.37 11.11 -6.19
C GLY A 164 2.86 11.27 -6.43
N ALA A 165 2.06 10.26 -6.08
CA ALA A 165 0.60 10.30 -6.20
C ALA A 165 -0.03 11.42 -5.35
N LEU A 166 0.36 11.54 -4.08
CA LEU A 166 -0.08 12.60 -3.19
C LEU A 166 0.20 13.99 -3.78
N ARG A 167 1.40 14.20 -4.32
CA ARG A 167 1.77 15.45 -4.98
C ARG A 167 0.90 15.74 -6.20
N GLY A 168 0.78 14.78 -7.12
CA GLY A 168 -0.01 14.98 -8.34
C GLY A 168 -1.48 15.25 -8.00
N TRP A 169 -2.07 14.51 -7.07
CA TRP A 169 -3.44 14.78 -6.63
C TRP A 169 -3.58 16.18 -6.02
N TRP A 170 -2.67 16.56 -5.13
CA TRP A 170 -2.71 17.84 -4.45
C TRP A 170 -2.58 19.03 -5.42
N LEU A 171 -1.77 18.91 -6.47
CA LEU A 171 -1.58 19.98 -7.47
C LEU A 171 -2.77 20.14 -8.41
N TYR A 172 -3.34 19.04 -8.90
CA TYR A 172 -4.32 19.07 -9.99
C TYR A 172 -5.77 18.96 -9.54
N ALA A 173 -6.04 18.47 -8.32
CA ALA A 173 -7.42 18.34 -7.84
C ALA A 173 -8.00 19.69 -7.40
N ALA A 174 -9.20 19.98 -7.91
CA ALA A 174 -9.97 21.14 -7.47
C ALA A 174 -10.24 21.06 -5.95
N PRO A 175 -10.16 22.18 -5.21
CA PRO A 175 -10.50 22.21 -3.79
C PRO A 175 -11.92 21.67 -3.53
N GLY A 176 -12.10 20.94 -2.42
CA GLY A 176 -13.39 20.42 -2.00
C GLY A 176 -13.33 19.03 -1.37
N ARG A 177 -14.50 18.46 -1.09
CA ARG A 177 -14.66 17.18 -0.39
C ARG A 177 -13.93 16.03 -1.08
N VAL A 178 -14.01 15.94 -2.41
CA VAL A 178 -13.35 14.86 -3.18
C VAL A 178 -11.83 14.92 -3.03
N ARG A 179 -11.25 16.13 -3.10
CA ARG A 179 -9.81 16.33 -2.87
C ARG A 179 -9.39 15.81 -1.50
N ALA A 180 -10.13 16.18 -0.46
CA ALA A 180 -9.88 15.71 0.89
C ALA A 180 -9.97 14.18 1.02
N LEU A 181 -11.03 13.56 0.50
CA LEU A 181 -11.24 12.11 0.65
C LEU A 181 -10.16 11.29 -0.06
N VAL A 182 -9.77 11.67 -1.28
CA VAL A 182 -8.69 10.97 -2.00
C VAL A 182 -7.34 11.21 -1.31
N SER A 183 -7.07 12.42 -0.80
CA SER A 183 -5.87 12.68 0.00
C SER A 183 -5.83 11.82 1.26
N LEU A 184 -6.94 11.68 1.98
CA LEU A 184 -7.04 10.82 3.17
C LEU A 184 -6.81 9.34 2.80
N GLY A 185 -7.37 8.87 1.69
CA GLY A 185 -7.12 7.51 1.19
C GLY A 185 -5.65 7.26 0.83
N LEU A 186 -5.01 8.18 0.12
CA LEU A 186 -3.57 8.07 -0.20
C LEU A 186 -2.70 8.11 1.07
N TRP A 187 -3.04 8.96 2.04
CA TRP A 187 -2.32 9.00 3.33
C TRP A 187 -2.58 7.76 4.19
N LEU A 188 -3.76 7.15 4.11
CA LEU A 188 -4.03 5.85 4.74
C LEU A 188 -3.08 4.78 4.21
N PHE A 189 -2.93 4.68 2.88
CA PHE A 189 -1.97 3.73 2.28
C PHE A 189 -0.52 4.07 2.63
N PHE A 190 -0.17 5.35 2.73
CA PHE A 190 1.17 5.75 3.15
C PHE A 190 1.46 5.33 4.59
N VAL A 191 0.54 5.59 5.52
CA VAL A 191 0.68 5.19 6.93
C VAL A 191 0.71 3.67 7.06
N GLU A 192 -0.16 2.95 6.35
CA GLU A 192 -0.14 1.49 6.36
C GLU A 192 1.19 0.94 5.86
N ASN A 193 1.71 1.44 4.72
CA ASN A 193 3.01 1.03 4.20
C ASN A 193 4.16 1.32 5.17
N VAL A 194 4.12 2.46 5.88
CA VAL A 194 5.14 2.80 6.90
C VAL A 194 5.05 1.86 8.10
N LEU A 195 3.84 1.54 8.56
CA LEU A 195 3.64 0.68 9.73
C LEU A 195 3.68 -0.82 9.41
N PHE A 196 3.65 -1.19 8.13
CA PHE A 196 3.60 -2.57 7.68
C PHE A 196 4.65 -3.48 8.35
N PRO A 197 5.94 -3.06 8.50
CA PRO A 197 6.93 -3.92 9.13
C PRO A 197 6.60 -4.31 10.57
N ASN A 198 5.93 -3.43 11.34
CA ASN A 198 5.56 -3.73 12.73
C ASN A 198 4.59 -4.92 12.85
N GLN A 199 3.84 -5.23 11.80
CA GLN A 199 2.90 -6.34 11.82
C GLN A 199 3.58 -7.66 12.18
N HIS A 200 4.83 -7.85 11.75
CA HIS A 200 5.57 -9.07 12.07
C HIS A 200 5.77 -9.24 13.58
N GLN A 201 6.11 -8.19 14.33
CA GLN A 201 6.21 -8.28 15.80
C GLN A 201 4.83 -8.44 16.45
N GLU A 202 3.81 -7.80 15.88
CA GLU A 202 2.42 -7.88 16.37
C GLU A 202 1.85 -9.30 16.24
N TYR A 203 2.15 -10.03 15.17
CA TYR A 203 1.86 -11.47 15.04
C TYR A 203 2.83 -12.32 15.88
N GLY A 204 4.10 -11.97 15.85
CA GLY A 204 5.20 -12.71 16.45
C GLY A 204 5.07 -12.91 17.95
N VAL A 205 4.71 -11.85 18.68
CA VAL A 205 4.57 -11.92 20.14
C VAL A 205 3.45 -12.87 20.57
N LEU A 206 2.33 -12.89 19.82
CA LEU A 206 1.20 -13.76 20.12
C LEU A 206 1.49 -15.21 19.70
N SER A 207 2.07 -15.39 18.51
CA SER A 207 2.45 -16.71 17.99
C SER A 207 3.48 -17.40 18.88
N LEU A 208 4.46 -16.66 19.38
CA LEU A 208 5.46 -17.19 20.30
C LEU A 208 4.87 -17.55 21.67
N ALA A 209 3.94 -16.72 22.18
CA ALA A 209 3.25 -17.01 23.42
C ALA A 209 2.40 -18.29 23.31
N ASP A 210 1.70 -18.48 22.20
CA ASP A 210 0.96 -19.71 21.92
C ASP A 210 1.89 -20.91 21.78
N HIS A 211 2.99 -20.78 21.04
CA HIS A 211 3.98 -21.84 20.86
C HIS A 211 4.53 -22.34 22.20
N ARG A 212 4.91 -21.42 23.09
CA ARG A 212 5.38 -21.72 24.45
C ARG A 212 4.31 -22.37 25.33
N ALA A 213 3.05 -22.11 25.04
CA ALA A 213 1.91 -22.76 25.71
C ALA A 213 1.51 -24.10 25.07
N GLY A 214 2.30 -24.63 24.13
CA GLY A 214 2.03 -25.88 23.42
C GLY A 214 0.91 -25.78 22.39
N ARG A 215 0.54 -24.56 21.97
CA ARG A 215 -0.43 -24.31 20.90
C ARG A 215 0.28 -23.72 19.70
N THR A 216 -0.23 -23.93 18.49
CA THR A 216 0.30 -23.26 17.31
C THR A 216 -0.77 -23.17 16.24
N THR A 217 -0.81 -22.03 15.55
CA THR A 217 -1.54 -21.88 14.29
C THR A 217 -0.64 -22.13 13.07
N ALA A 218 0.68 -22.18 13.26
CA ALA A 218 1.64 -22.53 12.22
C ALA A 218 1.53 -24.02 11.88
N GLU A 219 1.49 -24.32 10.58
CA GLU A 219 1.56 -25.70 10.10
C GLU A 219 2.92 -26.34 10.43
N PRO A 220 2.97 -27.66 10.66
CA PRO A 220 4.21 -28.36 10.99
C PRO A 220 5.34 -28.10 10.00
N GLN A 221 5.02 -28.08 8.69
CA GLN A 221 6.00 -27.84 7.63
C GLN A 221 6.74 -26.50 7.77
N LEU A 222 6.07 -25.46 8.29
CA LEU A 222 6.69 -24.16 8.51
C LEU A 222 7.72 -24.23 9.65
N LEU A 223 7.37 -24.93 10.74
CA LEU A 223 8.26 -25.11 11.89
C LEU A 223 9.44 -26.02 11.56
N ASP A 224 9.19 -27.11 10.84
CA ASP A 224 10.22 -28.02 10.34
C ASP A 224 11.18 -27.30 9.40
N PHE A 225 10.64 -26.44 8.53
CA PHE A 225 11.46 -25.59 7.66
C PHE A 225 12.32 -24.62 8.48
N ALA A 226 11.76 -23.87 9.43
CA ALA A 226 12.53 -22.96 10.27
C ALA A 226 13.66 -23.70 11.02
N ALA A 227 13.36 -24.87 11.58
CA ALA A 227 14.34 -25.73 12.23
C ALA A 227 15.44 -26.20 11.26
N SER A 228 15.09 -26.56 10.01
CA SER A 228 16.07 -26.93 8.97
C SER A 228 17.03 -25.80 8.59
N GLN A 229 16.63 -24.54 8.81
CA GLN A 229 17.47 -23.35 8.62
C GLN A 229 18.29 -22.99 9.87
N GLY A 230 18.23 -23.82 10.92
CA GLY A 230 18.89 -23.56 12.20
C GLY A 230 18.26 -22.40 13.00
N GLN A 231 17.04 -21.98 12.66
CA GLN A 231 16.32 -20.94 13.40
C GLN A 231 15.50 -21.55 14.53
N SER A 232 15.57 -20.94 15.72
CA SER A 232 14.59 -21.23 16.77
C SER A 232 13.25 -20.56 16.46
N PRO A 233 12.13 -21.06 17.02
CA PRO A 233 10.82 -20.41 16.91
C PRO A 233 10.85 -18.92 17.32
N GLU A 234 11.62 -18.56 18.35
CA GLU A 234 11.83 -17.17 18.74
C GLU A 234 12.48 -16.32 17.65
N GLN A 235 13.55 -16.84 17.02
CA GLN A 235 14.27 -16.10 15.97
C GLN A 235 13.39 -15.87 14.75
N PHE A 236 12.58 -16.87 14.41
CA PHE A 236 11.62 -16.79 13.31
C PHE A 236 10.49 -15.79 13.59
N MET A 237 9.86 -15.87 14.77
CA MET A 237 8.67 -15.07 15.10
C MET A 237 9.01 -13.63 15.55
N LEU A 238 10.20 -13.40 16.11
CA LEU A 238 10.65 -12.09 16.62
C LEU A 238 12.06 -11.76 16.07
N PRO A 239 12.18 -11.44 14.77
CA PRO A 239 13.45 -11.33 14.07
C PRO A 239 14.24 -10.05 14.37
N VAL A 240 13.67 -9.11 15.14
CA VAL A 240 14.30 -7.84 15.51
C VAL A 240 14.19 -7.61 17.02
N PRO A 241 15.06 -6.78 17.62
CA PRO A 241 14.97 -6.44 19.03
C PRO A 241 13.62 -5.82 19.42
N SER A 242 13.14 -6.10 20.64
CA SER A 242 11.82 -5.68 21.13
C SER A 242 11.59 -4.16 21.12
N TRP A 243 12.65 -3.36 21.20
CA TRP A 243 12.56 -1.90 21.17
C TRP A 243 12.21 -1.34 19.79
N VAL A 244 12.45 -2.10 18.71
CA VAL A 244 12.23 -1.62 17.32
C VAL A 244 10.77 -1.33 17.07
N HIS A 245 9.87 -2.20 17.52
CA HIS A 245 8.42 -2.04 17.33
C HIS A 245 7.88 -0.70 17.90
N PRO A 246 8.05 -0.38 19.21
CA PRO A 246 7.59 0.89 19.75
C PRO A 246 8.36 2.09 19.17
N ALA A 247 9.67 1.96 18.92
CA ALA A 247 10.45 3.04 18.33
C ALA A 247 9.97 3.40 16.91
N TRP A 248 9.68 2.41 16.07
CA TRP A 248 9.20 2.62 14.71
C TRP A 248 7.78 3.20 14.70
N LEU A 249 6.90 2.70 15.58
CA LEU A 249 5.55 3.22 15.74
C LEU A 249 5.55 4.71 16.11
N VAL A 250 6.43 5.10 17.05
CA VAL A 250 6.56 6.49 17.50
C VAL A 250 7.25 7.35 16.44
N CYS A 251 8.42 6.95 15.96
CA CYS A 251 9.23 7.77 15.07
C CYS A 251 8.63 7.84 13.66
N ALA A 252 8.48 6.70 12.99
CA ALA A 252 8.01 6.67 11.60
C ALA A 252 6.49 6.87 11.51
N GLY A 253 5.74 6.20 12.39
CA GLY A 253 4.28 6.28 12.43
C GLY A 253 3.77 7.70 12.73
N LEU A 254 4.24 8.33 13.81
CA LEU A 254 3.80 9.69 14.15
C LEU A 254 4.32 10.73 13.16
N LEU A 255 5.54 10.57 12.63
CA LEU A 255 6.04 11.46 11.57
C LEU A 255 5.13 11.42 10.34
N ALA A 256 4.74 10.23 9.87
CA ALA A 256 3.82 10.10 8.75
C ALA A 256 2.47 10.81 9.03
N LEU A 257 1.93 10.66 10.24
CA LEU A 257 0.69 11.35 10.66
C LEU A 257 0.85 12.87 10.76
N VAL A 258 1.99 13.37 11.24
CA VAL A 258 2.31 14.81 11.26
C VAL A 258 2.32 15.36 9.84
N VAL A 259 3.01 14.70 8.91
CA VAL A 259 3.08 15.13 7.51
C VAL A 259 1.70 15.05 6.85
N ALA A 260 0.92 13.99 7.10
CA ALA A 260 -0.46 13.89 6.65
C ALA A 260 -1.30 15.07 7.13
N ARG A 261 -1.25 15.37 8.43
CA ARG A 261 -1.98 16.47 9.03
C ARG A 261 -1.61 17.84 8.45
N ARG A 262 -0.32 18.08 8.25
CA ARG A 262 0.19 19.34 7.70
C ARG A 262 -0.15 19.53 6.22
N THR A 263 -0.12 18.46 5.43
CA THR A 263 -0.35 18.53 3.98
C THR A 263 -1.83 18.56 3.60
N VAL A 264 -2.68 17.83 4.32
CA VAL A 264 -4.15 17.81 4.06
C VAL A 264 -4.82 19.06 4.63
N GLY A 265 -4.34 19.59 5.76
CA GLY A 265 -4.83 20.83 6.36
C GLY A 265 -6.15 20.72 7.14
N LEU A 266 -6.91 19.63 7.01
CA LEU A 266 -8.14 19.42 7.76
C LEU A 266 -7.89 19.18 9.26
N ARG A 267 -8.78 19.73 10.10
CA ARG A 267 -8.80 19.43 11.54
C ARG A 267 -9.11 17.94 11.71
N TRP A 268 -8.32 17.26 12.54
CA TRP A 268 -8.42 15.82 12.81
C TRP A 268 -7.93 14.87 11.70
N THR A 269 -7.12 15.33 10.73
CA THR A 269 -6.58 14.44 9.69
C THR A 269 -5.81 13.27 10.29
N ALA A 270 -4.91 13.50 11.25
CA ALA A 270 -4.08 12.42 11.79
C ALA A 270 -4.96 11.37 12.48
N THR A 271 -5.89 11.82 13.32
CA THR A 271 -6.84 10.99 14.05
C THR A 271 -7.74 10.23 13.08
N ALA A 272 -8.23 10.86 12.01
CA ALA A 272 -9.07 10.20 11.00
C ALA A 272 -8.29 9.10 10.25
N VAL A 273 -7.04 9.36 9.86
CA VAL A 273 -6.18 8.36 9.19
C VAL A 273 -5.88 7.20 10.13
N ALA A 274 -5.44 7.47 11.36
CA ALA A 274 -5.14 6.45 12.36
C ALA A 274 -6.37 5.63 12.74
N GLY A 275 -7.53 6.28 12.96
CA GLY A 275 -8.78 5.62 13.26
C GLY A 275 -9.27 4.72 12.12
N THR A 276 -9.14 5.19 10.87
CA THR A 276 -9.48 4.37 9.69
C THR A 276 -8.54 3.18 9.54
N TYR A 277 -7.24 3.38 9.76
CA TYR A 277 -6.25 2.30 9.78
C TYR A 277 -6.58 1.26 10.85
N LEU A 278 -6.89 1.67 12.07
CA LEU A 278 -7.26 0.76 13.15
C LEU A 278 -8.58 0.03 12.89
N ALA A 279 -9.58 0.71 12.32
CA ALA A 279 -10.83 0.07 11.91
C ALA A 279 -10.58 -0.99 10.83
N TYR A 280 -9.76 -0.67 9.83
CA TYR A 280 -9.32 -1.64 8.83
C TYR A 280 -8.60 -2.84 9.48
N ARG A 281 -7.62 -2.59 10.36
CA ARG A 281 -6.87 -3.65 11.06
C ARG A 281 -7.80 -4.53 11.89
N ALA A 282 -8.79 -3.95 12.58
CA ALA A 282 -9.78 -4.69 13.35
C ALA A 282 -10.68 -5.57 12.48
N VAL A 283 -11.16 -5.06 11.35
CA VAL A 283 -11.95 -5.85 10.38
C VAL A 283 -11.12 -6.99 9.81
N SER A 284 -9.90 -6.71 9.34
CA SER A 284 -8.98 -7.73 8.84
C SER A 284 -8.67 -8.78 9.91
N TRP A 285 -8.43 -8.35 11.15
CA TRP A 285 -8.21 -9.25 12.29
C TRP A 285 -9.40 -10.19 12.51
N VAL A 286 -10.64 -9.68 12.53
CA VAL A 286 -11.84 -10.53 12.68
C VAL A 286 -11.94 -11.55 11.55
N LEU A 287 -11.77 -11.12 10.30
CA LEU A 287 -11.88 -12.00 9.13
C LEU A 287 -10.82 -13.11 9.15
N LEU A 288 -9.57 -12.75 9.42
CA LEU A 288 -8.45 -13.69 9.45
C LEU A 288 -8.59 -14.68 10.62
N THR A 289 -8.82 -14.20 11.83
CA THR A 289 -8.96 -15.08 13.01
C THR A 289 -10.19 -16.00 12.91
N SER A 290 -11.30 -15.52 12.34
CA SER A 290 -12.48 -16.37 12.08
C SER A 290 -12.25 -17.50 11.07
N THR A 291 -11.18 -17.40 10.27
CA THR A 291 -10.79 -18.42 9.28
C THR A 291 -9.56 -19.21 9.72
N GLY A 292 -9.19 -19.10 11.01
CA GLY A 292 -8.13 -19.88 11.66
C GLY A 292 -6.72 -19.35 11.42
N PHE A 293 -6.57 -18.14 10.88
CA PHE A 293 -5.26 -17.49 10.82
C PHE A 293 -4.83 -16.97 12.20
N PRO A 294 -3.51 -16.79 12.42
CA PRO A 294 -2.97 -16.27 13.67
C PRO A 294 -3.55 -14.89 14.00
N PRO A 295 -3.75 -14.56 15.29
CA PRO A 295 -4.12 -13.22 15.71
C PRO A 295 -2.91 -12.27 15.63
N SER A 296 -3.21 -10.97 15.47
CA SER A 296 -2.24 -9.88 15.53
C SER A 296 -2.66 -8.87 16.60
N VAL A 297 -1.70 -8.15 17.18
CA VAL A 297 -2.00 -7.02 18.07
C VAL A 297 -2.52 -5.83 17.27
N LEU A 298 -3.56 -5.17 17.77
CA LEU A 298 -4.02 -3.87 17.24
C LEU A 298 -3.25 -2.73 17.93
N PRO A 299 -2.52 -1.87 17.19
CA PRO A 299 -1.70 -0.81 17.79
C PRO A 299 -2.54 0.41 18.22
N VAL A 300 -3.47 0.20 19.17
CA VAL A 300 -4.44 1.23 19.62
C VAL A 300 -3.78 2.50 20.18
N MET A 301 -2.54 2.41 20.67
CA MET A 301 -1.74 3.54 21.12
C MET A 301 -1.45 4.54 19.99
N LEU A 302 -1.49 4.12 18.73
CA LEU A 302 -1.36 5.01 17.57
C LEU A 302 -2.44 6.10 17.57
N LEU A 303 -3.65 5.77 18.03
CA LEU A 303 -4.76 6.72 18.08
C LEU A 303 -4.49 7.86 19.08
N ALA A 304 -3.94 7.54 20.25
CA ALA A 304 -3.54 8.54 21.23
C ALA A 304 -2.47 9.48 20.64
N GLY A 305 -1.45 8.92 19.97
CA GLY A 305 -0.44 9.70 19.26
C GLY A 305 -1.04 10.59 18.16
N ALA A 306 -2.00 10.07 17.39
CA ALA A 306 -2.69 10.83 16.34
C ALA A 306 -3.51 12.01 16.88
N VAL A 307 -4.20 11.82 18.01
CA VAL A 307 -4.90 12.89 18.72
C VAL A 307 -3.92 13.96 19.18
N LEU A 308 -2.80 13.56 19.78
CA LEU A 308 -1.75 14.50 20.21
C LEU A 308 -1.17 15.28 19.04
N VAL A 309 -0.94 14.64 17.88
CA VAL A 309 -0.51 15.32 16.64
C VAL A 309 -1.53 16.38 16.21
N ASP A 310 -2.81 16.02 16.17
CA ASP A 310 -3.87 16.96 15.78
C ASP A 310 -3.99 18.15 16.73
N LEU A 311 -3.91 17.90 18.04
CA LEU A 311 -3.93 18.92 19.07
C LEU A 311 -2.69 19.83 18.98
N ALA A 312 -1.49 19.26 18.86
CA ALA A 312 -0.25 20.02 18.78
C ALA A 312 -0.18 20.91 17.52
N VAL A 313 -0.61 20.40 16.36
CA VAL A 313 -0.67 21.20 15.12
C VAL A 313 -1.74 22.30 15.24
N THR A 314 -2.88 22.01 15.85
CA THR A 314 -3.96 22.99 16.05
C THR A 314 -3.55 24.10 17.02
N ALA A 315 -2.89 23.75 18.12
CA ALA A 315 -2.34 24.68 19.11
C ALA A 315 -1.08 25.41 18.62
N ARG A 316 -0.58 25.09 17.40
CA ARG A 316 0.64 25.67 16.81
C ARG A 316 1.86 25.54 17.72
N VAL A 317 1.98 24.41 18.41
CA VAL A 317 3.13 24.12 19.27
C VAL A 317 4.42 24.28 18.43
N PRO A 318 5.35 25.17 18.83
CA PRO A 318 6.61 25.33 18.14
C PRO A 318 7.37 24.00 18.06
N GLY A 319 7.94 23.68 16.90
CA GLY A 319 8.57 22.38 16.65
C GLY A 319 9.71 22.02 17.61
N TRP A 320 10.35 23.03 18.23
CA TRP A 320 11.42 22.85 19.22
C TRP A 320 10.91 22.57 20.65
N LEU A 321 9.66 22.94 20.98
CA LEU A 321 9.05 22.62 22.28
C LEU A 321 8.51 21.18 22.34
N ALA A 322 8.31 20.52 21.18
CA ALA A 322 7.90 19.12 21.11
C ALA A 322 9.05 18.12 21.34
N ALA A 323 10.30 18.60 21.43
CA ALA A 323 11.50 17.79 21.59
C ALA A 323 12.12 17.87 23.00
N LEU A 324 11.51 18.63 23.91
CA LEU A 324 11.98 18.69 25.29
C LEU A 324 11.43 17.47 26.06
N PRO A 325 12.29 16.62 26.61
CA PRO A 325 11.85 15.65 27.60
C PRO A 325 11.31 16.45 28.79
N VAL A 326 10.07 16.16 29.19
CA VAL A 326 9.60 16.47 30.54
C VAL A 326 10.16 15.42 31.47
#